data_AF-A0A9E4XID0-F1
#
_entry.id   AF-A0A9E4XID0-F1
#
_cell.length_a   1.000
_cell.length_b   1.000
_cell.length_c   1.000
_cell.angle_alpha   90.00
_cell.angle_beta   90.00
_cell.angle_gamma   90.00
#
_symmetry.space_group_name_H-M   'P 1'
#
loop_
_entity.id
_entity.type
_entity.pdbx_description
1 polymer ?
#
loop_
_entity_poly.entity_id
_entity_poly.type
_entity_poly.pdbx_seq_one_letter_code
_entity_poly.pdbx_strand_id
1 'polypeptide(L)'
;TRGMAVVPCSMATVAAVAHGMSDNLVRRAADVCLKERRPLVLVPRETPLNAIHLENMASLARLGVTILPPEPPFYLRPKTIEDVADFVAQRVIHALGLSDALPDHMRYEGPSGRA
;
A
#
# COMPACT_ATOMS: atom_id res chain seq x y z
N THR A 1 15.50 -10.12 3.52
CA THR A 1 14.80 -9.53 2.35
C THR A 1 14.88 -8.01 2.46
N ARG A 2 14.64 -7.28 1.36
CA ARG A 2 14.68 -5.79 1.34
C ARG A 2 13.37 -5.14 1.79
N GLY A 3 12.28 -5.88 1.91
CA GLY A 3 10.94 -5.41 2.29
C GLY A 3 9.88 -6.44 1.96
N MET A 4 8.61 -6.09 2.14
CA MET A 4 7.44 -6.89 1.79
C MET A 4 6.27 -6.00 1.37
N ALA A 5 5.52 -6.44 0.36
CA ALA A 5 4.22 -5.85 0.02
C ALA A 5 3.14 -6.94 0.02
N VAL A 6 1.95 -6.60 0.51
CA VAL A 6 0.76 -7.48 0.45
C VAL A 6 -0.27 -6.81 -0.46
N VAL A 7 -0.47 -7.39 -1.65
CA VAL A 7 -1.28 -6.81 -2.74
C VAL A 7 -2.21 -7.89 -3.34
N PRO A 8 -3.54 -7.77 -3.20
CA PRO A 8 -4.24 -6.94 -2.22
C PRO A 8 -4.06 -7.46 -0.79
N CYS A 9 -4.31 -6.60 0.19
CA CYS A 9 -4.32 -6.95 1.62
C CYS A 9 -5.78 -7.00 2.12
N SER A 10 -6.23 -8.18 2.55
CA SER A 10 -7.56 -8.33 3.18
C SER A 10 -7.59 -7.72 4.58
N MET A 11 -8.76 -7.28 5.04
CA MET A 11 -8.89 -6.74 6.41
C MET A 11 -8.53 -7.76 7.49
N ALA A 12 -8.76 -9.06 7.24
CA ALA A 12 -8.29 -10.13 8.11
C ALA A 12 -6.76 -10.17 8.23
N THR A 13 -6.03 -9.89 7.13
CA THR A 13 -4.57 -9.81 7.15
C THR A 13 -4.11 -8.54 7.85
N VAL A 14 -4.74 -7.39 7.59
CA VAL A 14 -4.47 -6.13 8.30
C VAL A 14 -4.62 -6.31 9.81
N ALA A 15 -5.74 -6.88 10.27
CA ALA A 15 -5.99 -7.14 11.69
C ALA A 15 -4.95 -8.11 12.29
N ALA A 16 -4.65 -9.21 11.59
CA ALA A 16 -3.67 -10.17 12.06
C ALA A 16 -2.28 -9.54 12.24
N VAL A 17 -1.83 -8.71 11.28
CA VAL A 17 -0.54 -8.02 11.38
C VAL A 17 -0.57 -6.96 12.49
N ALA A 18 -1.65 -6.19 12.63
CA ALA A 18 -1.83 -5.19 13.69
C ALA A 18 -1.76 -5.80 15.10
N HIS A 19 -2.24 -7.03 15.25
CA HIS A 19 -2.26 -7.76 16.52
C HIS A 19 -1.12 -8.79 16.67
N GLY A 20 -0.16 -8.84 15.74
CA GLY A 20 0.99 -9.75 15.81
C GLY A 20 0.64 -11.25 15.65
N MET A 21 -0.50 -11.56 15.05
CA MET A 21 -0.97 -12.93 14.83
C MET A 21 -0.25 -13.57 13.63
N SER A 22 0.76 -14.38 13.91
CA SER A 22 1.64 -15.01 12.90
C SER A 22 1.31 -16.49 12.62
N ASP A 23 0.05 -16.80 12.35
CA ASP A 23 -0.47 -18.16 12.14
C ASP A 23 -0.28 -18.72 10.72
N ASN A 24 0.19 -17.90 9.77
CA ASN A 24 0.61 -18.34 8.44
C ASN A 24 1.84 -17.58 7.95
N LEU A 25 2.41 -18.03 6.83
CA LEU A 25 3.66 -17.47 6.30
C LEU A 25 3.54 -15.99 5.91
N VAL A 26 2.40 -15.55 5.35
CA VAL A 26 2.20 -14.15 4.95
C VAL A 26 2.25 -13.25 6.18
N ARG A 27 1.49 -13.60 7.22
CA ARG A 27 1.42 -12.82 8.47
C ARG A 27 2.75 -12.87 9.22
N ARG A 28 3.40 -14.04 9.26
CA ARG A 28 4.73 -14.19 9.86
C ARG A 28 5.80 -13.40 9.12
N ALA A 29 5.78 -13.35 7.80
CA ALA A 29 6.71 -12.56 7.02
C ALA A 29 6.51 -11.05 7.26
N ALA A 30 5.27 -10.59 7.41
CA ALA A 30 4.96 -9.20 7.75
C ALA A 30 5.45 -8.84 9.17
N ASP A 31 5.22 -9.71 10.14
CA ASP A 31 5.75 -9.59 11.52
C ASP A 31 7.29 -9.54 11.54
N VAL A 32 7.94 -10.37 10.72
CA VAL A 32 9.40 -10.30 10.53
C VAL A 32 9.83 -8.97 9.91
N CYS A 33 9.07 -8.40 8.97
CA CYS A 33 9.40 -7.09 8.41
C CYS A 33 9.28 -5.99 9.47
N LEU A 34 8.24 -6.02 10.30
CA LEU A 34 8.07 -5.09 11.43
C LEU A 34 9.23 -5.17 12.42
N LYS A 35 9.56 -6.35 12.93
CA LYS A 35 10.62 -6.50 13.96
C LYS A 35 12.02 -6.13 13.44
N GLU A 36 12.27 -6.37 12.16
CA GLU A 36 13.56 -6.08 11.51
C GLU A 36 13.62 -4.65 10.95
N ARG A 37 12.57 -3.83 11.17
CA ARG A 37 12.45 -2.47 10.61
C ARG A 37 12.66 -2.42 9.10
N ARG A 38 12.09 -3.41 8.39
CA ARG A 38 12.10 -3.48 6.93
C ARG A 38 10.82 -2.85 6.37
N PRO A 39 10.88 -2.22 5.19
CA PRO A 39 9.70 -1.69 4.51
C PRO A 39 8.58 -2.74 4.44
N LEU A 40 7.40 -2.37 4.92
CA LEU A 40 6.17 -3.14 4.81
C LEU A 40 5.10 -2.26 4.18
N VAL A 41 4.57 -2.68 3.03
CA VAL A 41 3.50 -1.99 2.32
C VAL A 41 2.27 -2.88 2.33
N LEU A 42 1.15 -2.37 2.83
CA LEU A 42 -0.13 -3.06 2.78
C LEU A 42 -1.03 -2.33 1.79
N VAL A 43 -1.63 -3.06 0.86
CA VAL A 43 -2.60 -2.52 -0.11
C VAL A 43 -4.02 -2.93 0.28
N PRO A 44 -4.61 -2.31 1.33
CA PRO A 44 -5.95 -2.67 1.80
C PRO A 44 -7.00 -2.40 0.73
N ARG A 45 -7.84 -3.40 0.44
CA ARG A 45 -9.00 -3.24 -0.44
C ARG A 45 -10.26 -3.68 0.28
N GLU A 46 -11.04 -2.70 0.74
CA GLU A 46 -12.35 -2.90 1.34
C GLU A 46 -13.18 -1.62 1.19
N THR A 47 -14.51 -1.73 1.09
CA THR A 47 -15.42 -0.58 1.17
C THR A 47 -16.85 -1.02 1.52
N PRO A 48 -17.54 -0.36 2.47
CA PRO A 48 -17.06 0.74 3.32
C PRO A 48 -16.08 0.26 4.41
N LEU A 49 -15.34 1.19 4.99
CA LEU A 49 -14.48 0.92 6.14
C LEU A 49 -15.25 1.14 7.45
N ASN A 50 -15.17 0.19 8.36
CA ASN A 50 -15.64 0.36 9.72
C ASN A 50 -14.49 0.86 10.63
N ALA A 51 -14.81 1.22 11.88
CA ALA A 51 -13.85 1.71 12.85
C ALA A 51 -12.69 0.73 13.10
N ILE A 52 -12.97 -0.59 13.13
CA ILE A 52 -11.95 -1.64 13.36
C ILE A 52 -10.91 -1.63 12.23
N HIS A 53 -11.34 -1.51 10.97
CA HIS A 53 -10.42 -1.42 9.84
C HIS A 53 -9.51 -0.19 9.99
N LEU A 54 -10.10 0.97 10.32
CA LEU A 54 -9.38 2.24 10.46
C LEU A 54 -8.40 2.21 11.63
N GLU A 55 -8.78 1.67 12.79
CA GLU A 55 -7.93 1.54 13.96
C GLU A 55 -6.72 0.64 13.69
N ASN A 56 -6.93 -0.51 13.03
CA ASN A 56 -5.86 -1.42 12.67
C ASN A 56 -4.91 -0.82 11.61
N MET A 57 -5.45 -0.11 10.62
CA MET A 57 -4.61 0.60 9.65
C MET A 57 -3.82 1.74 10.32
N ALA A 58 -4.45 2.49 11.21
CA ALA A 58 -3.81 3.59 11.93
C ALA A 58 -2.72 3.11 12.90
N SER A 59 -2.93 2.00 13.60
CA SER A 59 -1.92 1.42 14.50
C SER A 59 -0.68 0.98 13.71
N LEU A 60 -0.86 0.30 12.58
CA LEU A 60 0.24 -0.10 11.70
C LEU A 60 0.95 1.11 11.07
N ALA A 61 0.21 2.13 10.64
CA ALA A 61 0.80 3.36 10.10
C ALA A 61 1.72 4.05 11.12
N ARG A 62 1.35 4.06 12.41
CA ARG A 62 2.21 4.58 13.50
C ARG A 62 3.50 3.79 13.69
N LEU A 63 3.54 2.52 13.27
CA LEU A 63 4.73 1.67 13.30
C LEU A 63 5.60 1.80 12.03
N GLY A 64 5.25 2.70 11.11
CA GLY A 64 5.99 2.92 9.86
C GLY A 64 5.58 2.00 8.71
N VAL A 65 4.46 1.28 8.85
CA VAL A 65 3.88 0.52 7.73
C VAL A 65 3.20 1.47 6.76
N THR A 66 3.46 1.32 5.46
CA THR A 66 2.76 2.09 4.44
C THR A 66 1.39 1.48 4.19
N ILE A 67 0.34 2.22 4.49
CA ILE A 67 -1.04 1.88 4.15
C ILE A 67 -1.38 2.53 2.81
N LEU A 68 -1.53 1.72 1.76
CA LEU A 68 -1.66 2.16 0.36
C LEU A 68 -2.91 1.55 -0.27
N PRO A 69 -4.12 2.06 0.01
CA PRO A 69 -5.32 1.57 -0.67
C PRO A 69 -5.21 1.77 -2.20
N PRO A 70 -5.76 0.85 -3.01
CA PRO A 70 -5.67 0.92 -4.48
C PRO A 70 -6.66 1.95 -5.06
N GLU A 71 -6.39 3.23 -4.81
CA GLU A 71 -7.21 4.36 -5.27
C GLU A 71 -6.87 4.78 -6.70
N PRO A 72 -7.86 4.94 -7.61
CA PRO A 72 -7.59 5.33 -8.99
C PRO A 72 -7.03 6.76 -9.14
N PRO A 73 -5.97 6.97 -9.95
CA PRO A 73 -5.36 8.28 -10.16
C PRO A 73 -6.12 9.11 -11.20
N PHE A 74 -7.32 9.59 -10.87
CA PHE A 74 -8.16 10.30 -11.86
C PHE A 74 -7.53 11.59 -12.43
N TYR A 75 -6.55 12.18 -11.77
CA TYR A 75 -5.77 13.31 -12.31
C TYR A 75 -4.94 12.94 -13.55
N LEU A 76 -4.62 11.67 -13.75
CA LEU A 76 -3.94 11.15 -14.94
C LEU A 76 -4.91 10.82 -16.09
N ARG A 77 -6.22 10.96 -15.88
CA ARG A 77 -7.27 10.61 -16.85
C ARG A 77 -7.06 9.19 -17.45
N PRO A 78 -6.91 8.15 -16.61
CA PRO A 78 -6.68 6.78 -17.08
C PRO A 78 -7.77 6.35 -18.07
N LYS A 79 -7.39 5.59 -19.10
CA LYS A 79 -8.26 5.10 -20.17
C LYS A 79 -8.66 3.65 -19.97
N THR A 80 -7.83 2.90 -19.26
CA THR A 80 -8.00 1.47 -19.04
C THR A 80 -7.95 1.13 -17.55
N ILE A 81 -8.39 -0.08 -17.20
CA ILE A 81 -8.25 -0.60 -15.83
C ILE A 81 -6.78 -0.88 -15.54
N GLU A 82 -6.05 -1.29 -16.57
CA GLU A 82 -4.62 -1.52 -16.56
C GLU A 82 -3.86 -0.24 -16.17
N ASP A 83 -4.24 0.93 -16.68
CA ASP A 83 -3.62 2.22 -16.29
C ASP A 83 -3.74 2.48 -14.77
N VAL A 84 -4.89 2.11 -14.19
CA VAL A 84 -5.12 2.23 -12.75
C VAL A 84 -4.27 1.23 -11.96
N ALA A 85 -4.24 -0.03 -12.42
CA ALA A 85 -3.44 -1.09 -11.80
C ALA A 85 -1.94 -0.77 -11.84
N ASP A 86 -1.44 -0.29 -12.99
CA ASP A 86 -0.05 0.10 -13.20
C ASP A 86 0.33 1.26 -12.29
N PHE A 87 -0.54 2.26 -12.13
CA PHE A 87 -0.30 3.34 -11.20
C PHE A 87 -0.16 2.82 -9.75
N VAL A 88 -1.09 1.98 -9.29
CA VAL A 88 -1.02 1.40 -7.94
C VAL A 88 0.25 0.56 -7.77
N ALA A 89 0.62 -0.24 -8.77
CA ALA A 89 1.86 -1.01 -8.76
C ALA A 89 3.10 -0.11 -8.65
N GLN A 90 3.16 0.99 -9.40
CA GLN A 90 4.26 1.96 -9.32
C GLN A 90 4.31 2.65 -7.95
N ARG A 91 3.16 2.96 -7.34
CA ARG A 91 3.11 3.47 -5.96
C ARG A 91 3.65 2.47 -4.95
N VAL A 92 3.38 1.16 -5.11
CA VAL A 92 3.94 0.10 -4.27
C VAL A 92 5.45 -0.02 -4.44
N ILE A 93 5.95 -0.03 -5.68
CA ILE A 93 7.39 -0.08 -6.00
C ILE A 93 8.12 1.10 -5.34
N HIS A 94 7.58 2.31 -5.48
CA HIS A 94 8.13 3.50 -4.85
C HIS A 94 8.10 3.41 -3.32
N ALA A 95 6.99 2.97 -2.73
CA ALA A 95 6.86 2.80 -1.28
C ALA A 95 7.81 1.73 -0.69
N LEU A 96 8.24 0.76 -1.49
CA LEU A 96 9.26 -0.22 -1.11
C LEU A 96 10.69 0.32 -1.22
N GLY A 97 10.89 1.55 -1.67
CA GLY A 97 12.22 2.13 -1.93
C GLY A 97 12.95 1.43 -3.07
N LEU A 98 12.21 0.90 -4.06
CA LEU A 98 12.77 0.29 -5.27
C LEU A 98 12.88 1.28 -6.42
N SER A 99 12.29 2.47 -6.30
CA SER A 99 12.45 3.59 -7.20
C SER A 99 12.54 4.91 -6.44
N ASP A 100 13.42 5.81 -6.88
CA ASP A 100 13.61 7.13 -6.26
C ASP A 100 12.40 8.04 -6.45
N ALA A 101 11.65 7.85 -7.55
CA ALA A 101 10.45 8.59 -7.87
C ALA A 101 9.53 7.79 -8.80
N LEU A 102 8.28 8.23 -8.93
CA LEU A 102 7.33 7.70 -9.92
C LEU A 102 7.78 8.02 -11.36
N PRO A 103 7.36 7.27 -12.38
CA PRO A 103 7.56 7.67 -13.77
C PRO A 103 6.99 9.07 -14.03
N ASP A 104 7.65 9.89 -14.86
CA ASP A 104 7.26 11.29 -15.07
C ASP A 104 5.81 11.44 -15.53
N HIS A 105 5.36 10.59 -16.46
CA HIS A 105 3.98 10.56 -16.95
C HIS A 105 2.91 10.14 -15.91
N MET A 106 3.33 9.66 -14.73
CA MET A 106 2.44 9.30 -13.62
C MET A 106 2.49 10.31 -12.47
N ARG A 107 3.30 11.36 -12.58
CA ARG A 107 3.41 12.40 -11.54
C ARG A 107 2.34 13.46 -11.75
N TYR A 108 1.91 14.06 -10.63
CA TYR A 108 1.08 15.24 -10.68
C TYR A 108 1.95 16.45 -11.06
N GLU A 109 1.65 17.10 -12.19
CA GLU A 109 2.41 18.24 -12.73
C GLU A 109 1.82 19.61 -12.33
N GLY A 110 0.83 19.63 -11.44
CA GLY A 110 0.14 20.87 -11.07
C GLY A 110 -0.99 21.26 -12.03
N PRO A 111 -1.64 22.41 -11.80
CA PRO A 111 -2.78 22.88 -12.59
C PRO A 111 -2.45 23.28 -14.04
N SER A 112 -1.17 23.42 -14.38
CA SER A 112 -0.69 24.06 -15.62
C SER A 112 0.08 23.10 -16.54
N GLY A 113 -0.57 22.01 -16.96
CA GLY A 113 0.09 21.00 -17.82
C GLY A 113 -0.75 20.27 -18.84
N ARG A 114 -2.09 20.48 -18.90
CA ARG A 114 -3.03 20.05 -19.96
C ARG A 114 -4.44 20.29 -19.42
N ALA A 115 -5.05 21.44 -19.72
CA ALA A 115 -6.50 21.57 -19.71
C ALA A 115 -7.01 20.85 -20.96
#